data_AF-A0A9Q0KGI1-F1
#
_entry.id   AF-A0A9Q0KGI1-F1
#
_cell.length_a   1.000
_cell.length_b   1.000
_cell.length_c   1.000
_cell.angle_alpha   90.00
_cell.angle_beta   90.00
_cell.angle_gamma   90.00
#
_symmetry.space_group_name_H-M   'P 1'
#
loop_
_entity.id
_entity.type
_entity.pdbx_description
1 polymer ?
#
loop_
_entity_poly.entity_id
_entity_poly.type
_entity_poly.pdbx_seq_one_letter_code
_entity_poly.pdbx_strand_id
1 'polypeptide(L)'
;MASFRSLKSAIFEREERKQQYQAHIRGLNAYDRHNKFLKDYVDFYRKGKSTQDKLPIKTDHDTLREGYRFIRSEEDDMDPSWEQKLVRRYYDKLFKEYCIADMSLYKSGKIGLRWRTEKEVISGKGQFICGNKHCDEKTGLASYEVNFSYSEAGENKQALVKLLICPRCAEKLMYKKQKEKELVDGKQKEKRKRKRGRTKNGGDTDDEDVMGDEKRRKGKKASTSTDDHRTDEDENFDEFLEGMFP
;
A
#
# COMPACT_ATOMS: atom_id res chain seq x y z
N MET A 1 46.21 -58.77 35.19
CA MET A 1 46.08 -57.77 36.27
C MET A 1 46.63 -56.45 35.78
N ALA A 2 46.01 -55.30 36.10
CA ALA A 2 46.56 -53.99 35.73
C ALA A 2 47.76 -53.66 36.63
N SER A 3 48.91 -53.34 36.04
CA SER A 3 50.11 -52.98 36.80
C SER A 3 49.92 -51.64 37.53
N PHE A 4 50.43 -51.52 38.77
CA PHE A 4 50.44 -50.26 39.51
C PHE A 4 51.10 -49.10 38.74
N ARG A 5 52.02 -49.37 37.80
CA ARG A 5 52.57 -48.34 36.91
C ARG A 5 51.53 -47.82 35.91
N SER A 6 50.72 -48.71 35.34
CA SER A 6 49.63 -48.37 34.41
C SER A 6 48.47 -47.64 35.10
N LEU A 7 48.17 -47.99 36.36
CA LEU A 7 47.22 -47.24 37.17
C LEU A 7 47.73 -45.81 37.47
N LYS A 8 49.02 -45.67 37.83
CA LYS A 8 49.61 -44.33 38.06
C LYS A 8 49.63 -43.46 36.80
N SER A 9 49.99 -44.00 35.63
CA SER A 9 49.94 -43.22 34.38
C SER A 9 48.52 -42.80 34.01
N ALA A 10 47.53 -43.70 34.14
CA ALA A 10 46.13 -43.38 33.86
C ALA A 10 45.50 -42.36 34.84
N ILE A 11 46.05 -42.22 36.05
CA ILE A 11 45.70 -41.15 37.00
C ILE A 11 46.32 -39.82 36.55
N PHE A 12 47.61 -39.82 36.21
CA PHE A 12 48.33 -38.62 35.79
C PHE A 12 47.77 -38.03 34.47
N GLU A 13 47.55 -38.87 33.46
CA GLU A 13 46.93 -38.50 32.16
C GLU A 13 45.48 -37.98 32.33
N ARG A 14 44.79 -38.37 33.40
CA ARG A 14 43.46 -37.83 33.76
C ARG A 14 43.57 -36.46 34.43
N GLU A 15 44.63 -36.21 35.18
CA GLU A 15 44.90 -34.94 35.86
C GLU A 15 45.42 -33.87 34.88
N GLU A 16 46.34 -34.23 33.98
CA GLU A 16 46.78 -33.37 32.88
C GLU A 16 45.61 -32.92 32.00
N ARG A 17 44.71 -33.83 31.60
CA ARG A 17 43.52 -33.48 30.82
C ARG A 17 42.57 -32.54 31.55
N LYS A 18 42.43 -32.65 32.89
CA LYS A 18 41.67 -31.67 33.69
C LYS A 18 42.32 -30.29 33.65
N GLN A 19 43.65 -30.22 33.81
CA GLN A 19 44.41 -28.97 33.77
C GLN A 19 44.32 -28.30 32.38
N GLN A 20 44.52 -29.07 31.31
CA GLN A 20 44.36 -28.61 29.92
C GLN A 20 42.93 -28.09 29.64
N TYR A 21 41.90 -28.83 30.05
CA TYR A 21 40.50 -28.42 29.91
C TYR A 21 40.18 -27.14 30.71
N GLN A 22 40.73 -27.00 31.92
CA GLN A 22 40.57 -25.79 32.74
C GLN A 22 41.31 -24.57 32.15
N ALA A 23 42.52 -24.75 31.64
CA ALA A 23 43.27 -23.71 30.94
C ALA A 23 42.53 -23.25 29.68
N HIS A 24 42.03 -24.19 28.86
CA HIS A 24 41.21 -23.91 27.69
C HIS A 24 39.93 -23.15 28.06
N ILE A 25 39.25 -23.48 29.16
CA ILE A 25 38.07 -22.73 29.63
C ILE A 25 38.43 -21.29 30.01
N ARG A 26 39.54 -21.10 30.73
CA ARG A 26 40.01 -19.77 31.17
C ARG A 26 40.41 -18.89 29.99
N GLY A 27 41.03 -19.45 28.95
CA GLY A 27 41.40 -18.75 27.72
C GLY A 27 40.25 -18.41 26.77
N LEU A 28 39.08 -19.04 26.90
CA LEU A 28 37.90 -18.70 26.09
C LEU A 28 37.20 -17.42 26.60
N ASN A 29 36.68 -16.64 25.65
CA ASN A 29 35.74 -15.54 25.89
C ASN A 29 34.47 -16.03 26.61
N ALA A 30 33.76 -15.15 27.30
CA ALA A 30 32.57 -15.49 28.10
C ALA A 30 31.47 -16.18 27.27
N TYR A 31 31.23 -15.71 26.04
CA TYR A 31 30.26 -16.30 25.11
C TYR A 31 30.65 -17.73 24.68
N ASP A 32 31.92 -17.94 24.28
CA ASP A 32 32.40 -19.24 23.84
C ASP A 32 32.47 -20.26 24.99
N ARG A 33 32.80 -19.77 26.19
CA ARG A 33 32.77 -20.55 27.44
C ARG A 33 31.34 -20.99 27.78
N HIS A 34 30.36 -20.10 27.66
CA HIS A 34 28.93 -20.43 27.84
C HIS A 34 28.46 -21.48 26.81
N ASN A 35 28.76 -21.26 25.52
CA ASN A 35 28.45 -22.20 24.44
C ASN A 35 29.11 -23.58 24.64
N LYS A 36 30.32 -23.63 25.20
CA LYS A 36 30.99 -24.89 25.55
C LYS A 36 30.25 -25.60 26.69
N PHE A 37 29.93 -24.91 27.78
CA PHE A 37 29.21 -25.52 28.90
C PHE A 37 27.80 -26.01 28.52
N LEU A 38 27.09 -25.32 27.62
CA LEU A 38 25.81 -25.81 27.11
C LEU A 38 25.96 -27.11 26.30
N LYS A 39 27.00 -27.23 25.46
CA LYS A 39 27.30 -28.47 24.72
C LYS A 39 27.67 -29.60 25.66
N ASP A 40 28.66 -29.37 26.54
CA ASP A 40 29.13 -30.36 27.51
C ASP A 40 27.95 -30.86 28.40
N TYR A 41 27.05 -29.97 28.84
CA TYR A 41 25.85 -30.35 29.60
C TYR A 41 24.89 -31.25 28.79
N VAL A 42 24.63 -30.91 27.53
CA VAL A 42 23.80 -31.73 26.63
C VAL A 42 24.45 -33.09 26.41
N ASP A 43 25.75 -33.15 26.11
CA ASP A 43 26.46 -34.40 25.82
C ASP A 43 26.54 -35.34 27.04
N PHE A 44 26.68 -34.80 28.26
CA PHE A 44 26.73 -35.60 29.50
C PHE A 44 25.35 -36.11 29.96
N TYR A 45 24.32 -35.28 29.91
CA TYR A 45 23.00 -35.61 30.48
C TYR A 45 21.97 -36.08 29.45
N ARG A 46 22.04 -35.62 28.19
CA ARG A 46 21.11 -35.99 27.11
C ARG A 46 21.69 -37.13 26.28
N LYS A 47 21.71 -38.34 26.84
CA LYS A 47 22.13 -39.58 26.15
C LYS A 47 21.15 -39.98 25.02
N GLY A 48 21.26 -39.27 23.92
CA GLY A 48 20.50 -39.47 22.70
C GLY A 48 20.73 -38.27 21.80
N LYS A 49 20.93 -38.49 20.50
CA LYS A 49 21.02 -37.40 19.52
C LYS A 49 19.67 -36.69 19.48
N SER A 50 19.51 -35.62 20.26
CA SER A 50 18.48 -34.65 19.92
C SER A 50 18.89 -34.08 18.57
N THR A 51 18.08 -34.35 17.55
CA THR A 51 17.85 -33.33 16.54
C THR A 51 17.51 -32.07 17.31
N GLN A 52 18.46 -31.12 17.32
CA GLN A 52 18.16 -29.76 17.71
C GLN A 52 17.35 -29.23 16.53
N ASP A 53 16.08 -29.60 16.51
CA ASP A 53 15.09 -29.05 15.61
C ASP A 53 15.06 -27.57 15.93
N LYS A 54 15.83 -26.81 15.15
CA LYS A 54 15.92 -25.36 15.24
C LYS A 54 14.59 -24.82 14.73
N LEU A 55 13.57 -24.91 15.59
CA LEU A 55 12.31 -24.19 15.44
C LEU A 55 12.70 -22.77 15.03
N PRO A 56 12.20 -22.26 13.90
CA PRO A 56 12.66 -20.99 13.36
C PRO A 56 12.44 -19.92 14.42
N ILE A 57 13.55 -19.43 15.00
CA ILE A 57 13.51 -18.41 16.04
C ILE A 57 13.00 -17.15 15.35
N LYS A 58 11.72 -16.82 15.55
CA LYS A 58 11.16 -15.56 15.08
C LYS A 58 11.99 -14.42 15.68
N THR A 59 12.68 -13.67 14.83
CA THR A 59 13.29 -12.41 15.25
C THR A 59 12.19 -11.37 15.40
N ASP A 60 12.35 -10.40 16.30
CA ASP A 60 11.52 -9.19 16.37
C ASP A 60 11.28 -8.57 14.98
N HIS A 61 12.30 -8.58 14.13
CA HIS A 61 12.24 -8.11 12.73
C HIS A 61 11.33 -8.95 11.82
N ASP A 62 11.28 -10.27 12.02
CA ASP A 62 10.43 -11.16 11.24
C ASP A 62 8.98 -11.07 11.72
N THR A 63 8.75 -11.01 13.03
CA THR A 63 7.45 -10.66 13.63
C THR A 63 6.95 -9.30 13.11
N LEU A 64 7.83 -8.29 13.00
CA LEU A 64 7.49 -6.99 12.41
C LEU A 64 7.17 -7.08 10.91
N ARG A 65 7.85 -7.96 10.16
CA ARG A 65 7.55 -8.20 8.72
C ARG A 65 6.20 -8.92 8.53
N GLU A 66 5.88 -9.88 9.39
CA GLU A 66 4.62 -10.64 9.36
C GLU A 66 3.42 -9.78 9.76
N GLY A 67 3.56 -8.95 10.81
CA GLY A 67 2.46 -8.14 11.34
C GLY A 67 2.31 -6.73 10.75
N TYR A 68 3.26 -6.27 9.91
CA TYR A 68 3.15 -4.93 9.30
C TYR A 68 1.96 -4.83 8.34
N ARG A 69 1.12 -3.83 8.57
CA ARG A 69 0.12 -3.35 7.61
C ARG A 69 0.33 -1.86 7.30
N PHE A 70 0.06 -1.47 6.07
CA PHE A 70 0.23 -0.10 5.58
C PHE A 70 -0.68 0.88 6.33
N ILE A 71 -1.95 0.48 6.51
CA ILE A 71 -2.91 1.07 7.44
C ILE A 71 -3.39 -0.08 8.34
N ARG A 72 -3.29 0.09 9.66
CA ARG A 72 -3.89 -0.84 10.63
C ARG A 72 -5.32 -0.35 10.89
N SER A 73 -6.29 -1.25 10.85
CA SER A 73 -7.68 -0.95 11.23
C SER A 73 -7.94 -1.34 12.68
N GLU A 74 -9.12 -1.01 13.23
CA GLU A 74 -9.39 -1.22 14.66
C GLU A 74 -9.49 -2.71 15.03
N GLU A 75 -9.90 -3.55 14.07
CA GLU A 75 -9.96 -5.01 14.21
C GLU A 75 -8.57 -5.64 14.44
N ASP A 76 -7.50 -5.02 13.90
CA ASP A 76 -6.11 -5.51 14.04
C ASP A 76 -5.51 -5.30 15.44
N ASP A 77 -6.14 -4.46 16.26
CA ASP A 77 -5.71 -4.18 17.63
C ASP A 77 -6.60 -4.88 18.69
N MET A 78 -7.60 -5.67 18.26
CA MET A 78 -8.52 -6.40 19.15
C MET A 78 -7.86 -7.55 19.91
N ASP A 79 -6.91 -8.26 19.30
CA ASP A 79 -6.19 -9.40 19.90
C ASP A 79 -4.74 -9.01 20.27
N PRO A 80 -4.48 -8.53 21.50
CA PRO A 80 -3.23 -7.88 21.85
C PRO A 80 -2.13 -8.90 22.23
N SER A 81 -1.78 -9.78 21.29
CA SER A 81 -0.56 -10.60 21.32
C SER A 81 0.67 -9.71 21.57
N TRP A 82 1.74 -10.27 22.17
CA TRP A 82 3.02 -9.58 22.31
C TRP A 82 3.54 -9.11 20.94
N GLU A 83 3.35 -9.93 19.90
CA GLU A 83 3.72 -9.61 18.51
C GLU A 83 2.98 -8.35 18.01
N GLN A 84 1.67 -8.28 18.18
CA GLN A 84 0.87 -7.10 17.78
C GLN A 84 1.17 -5.86 18.63
N LYS A 85 1.45 -6.02 19.93
CA LYS A 85 1.92 -4.94 20.81
C LYS A 85 3.27 -4.36 20.36
N LEU A 86 4.17 -5.21 19.85
CA LEU A 86 5.44 -4.78 19.27
C LEU A 86 5.20 -4.00 17.96
N VAL A 87 4.42 -4.57 17.04
CA VAL A 87 4.05 -3.93 15.76
C VAL A 87 3.40 -2.56 15.99
N ARG A 88 2.41 -2.45 16.89
CA ARG A 88 1.76 -1.19 17.25
C ARG A 88 2.76 -0.13 17.71
N ARG A 89 3.64 -0.48 18.66
CA ARG A 89 4.71 0.42 19.17
C ARG A 89 5.72 0.85 18.12
N TYR A 90 5.84 0.15 16.99
CA TYR A 90 6.60 0.61 15.82
C TYR A 90 5.74 1.43 14.86
N TYR A 91 4.48 1.04 14.64
CA TYR A 91 3.52 1.77 13.81
C TYR A 91 3.29 3.19 14.33
N ASP A 92 3.16 3.38 15.64
CA ASP A 92 2.94 4.68 16.28
C ASP A 92 4.14 5.65 16.17
N LYS A 93 5.34 5.11 15.89
CA LYS A 93 6.58 5.90 15.69
C LYS A 93 6.78 6.36 14.24
N LEU A 94 5.95 5.93 13.29
CA LEU A 94 6.12 6.23 11.87
C LEU A 94 5.37 7.51 11.47
N PHE A 95 6.11 8.52 11.01
CA PHE A 95 5.58 9.81 10.53
C PHE A 95 4.85 9.69 9.18
N LYS A 96 3.60 9.23 9.20
CA LYS A 96 2.73 8.93 8.04
C LYS A 96 1.84 10.09 7.58
N GLU A 97 2.10 11.32 8.04
CA GLU A 97 1.29 12.50 7.65
C GLU A 97 1.45 12.88 6.18
N TYR A 98 2.66 12.79 5.65
CA TYR A 98 3.02 13.26 4.31
C TYR A 98 3.84 12.20 3.57
N CYS A 99 3.50 11.95 2.31
CA CYS A 99 4.25 11.06 1.42
C CYS A 99 5.23 11.83 0.51
N ILE A 100 6.12 11.09 -0.15
CA ILE A 100 7.02 11.58 -1.19
C ILE A 100 6.64 10.94 -2.53
N ALA A 101 6.61 11.76 -3.57
CA ALA A 101 6.34 11.36 -4.95
C ALA A 101 7.63 11.27 -5.78
N ASP A 102 7.74 10.25 -6.62
CA ASP A 102 8.64 10.22 -7.77
C ASP A 102 7.84 10.53 -9.03
N MET A 103 7.99 11.77 -9.52
CA MET A 103 7.30 12.27 -10.70
C MET A 103 8.11 12.09 -11.99
N SER A 104 9.21 11.34 -12.00
CA SER A 104 10.11 11.23 -13.16
C SER A 104 9.40 10.71 -14.43
N LEU A 105 8.38 9.85 -14.26
CA LEU A 105 7.60 9.25 -15.34
C LEU A 105 6.23 9.93 -15.58
N TYR A 106 6.01 11.16 -15.08
CA TYR A 106 4.72 11.86 -15.18
C TYR A 106 4.15 11.94 -16.62
N LYS A 107 5.03 12.02 -17.64
CA LYS A 107 4.64 12.03 -19.06
C LYS A 107 3.88 10.78 -19.50
N SER A 108 4.10 9.63 -18.85
CA SER A 108 3.38 8.37 -19.09
C SER A 108 2.18 8.18 -18.14
N GLY A 109 1.83 9.18 -17.34
CA GLY A 109 0.79 9.09 -16.31
C GLY A 109 1.14 8.20 -15.12
N LYS A 110 2.42 7.80 -14.98
CA LYS A 110 2.90 6.98 -13.86
C LYS A 110 3.62 7.88 -12.85
N ILE A 111 3.23 7.78 -11.57
CA ILE A 111 3.83 8.49 -10.44
C ILE A 111 4.07 7.46 -9.35
N GLY A 112 5.29 7.37 -8.83
CA GLY A 112 5.57 6.55 -7.66
C GLY A 112 5.24 7.33 -6.38
N LEU A 113 4.65 6.67 -5.37
CA LEU A 113 4.44 7.24 -4.04
C LEU A 113 5.10 6.35 -2.99
N ARG A 114 5.65 6.95 -1.94
CA ARG A 114 6.18 6.24 -0.75
C ARG A 114 6.14 7.10 0.50
N TRP A 115 6.28 6.48 1.67
CA TRP A 115 6.52 7.20 2.91
C TRP A 115 7.92 7.85 2.94
N ARG A 116 8.07 8.84 3.83
CA ARG A 116 9.34 9.53 4.11
C ARG A 116 10.27 8.61 4.89
N THR A 117 11.55 8.64 4.58
CA THR A 117 12.59 8.06 5.45
C THR A 117 12.93 9.01 6.60
N GLU A 118 13.50 8.50 7.69
CA GLU A 118 13.94 9.31 8.85
C GLU A 118 14.75 10.55 8.44
N LYS A 119 15.72 10.39 7.53
CA LYS A 119 16.55 11.48 7.00
C LYS A 119 15.74 12.56 6.26
N GLU A 120 14.64 12.18 5.63
CA GLU A 120 13.73 13.09 4.93
C GLU A 120 12.75 13.79 5.88
N VAL A 121 12.34 13.13 6.97
CA VAL A 121 11.58 13.77 8.05
C VAL A 121 12.44 14.83 8.76
N ILE A 122 13.68 14.48 9.14
CA ILE A 122 14.63 15.38 9.82
C ILE A 122 14.98 16.60 8.93
N SER A 123 15.09 16.41 7.61
CA SER A 123 15.33 17.52 6.66
C SER A 123 14.06 18.26 6.22
N GLY A 124 12.88 17.88 6.72
CA GLY A 124 11.61 18.54 6.43
C GLY A 124 11.08 18.30 5.00
N LYS A 125 11.59 17.31 4.26
CA LYS A 125 11.12 17.04 2.90
C LYS A 125 9.69 16.50 2.90
N GLY A 126 8.88 16.95 1.96
CA GLY A 126 7.43 16.73 1.93
C GLY A 126 6.61 17.58 2.90
N GLN A 127 7.23 18.55 3.61
CA GLN A 127 6.55 19.39 4.61
C GLN A 127 6.99 20.86 4.57
N PHE A 128 8.31 21.12 4.58
CA PHE A 128 8.92 22.44 4.37
C PHE A 128 9.69 22.54 3.05
N ILE A 129 9.78 21.43 2.33
CA ILE A 129 10.42 21.29 1.01
C ILE A 129 9.50 20.40 0.16
N CYS A 130 9.45 20.67 -1.15
CA CYS A 130 8.65 19.91 -2.11
C CYS A 130 8.80 18.38 -1.96
N GLY A 131 7.67 17.68 -1.86
CA GLY A 131 7.59 16.22 -1.74
C GLY A 131 7.92 15.45 -3.02
N ASN A 132 8.29 16.13 -4.12
CA ASN A 132 8.88 15.45 -5.27
C ASN A 132 10.35 15.11 -4.96
N LYS A 133 10.70 13.83 -5.02
CA LYS A 133 12.07 13.30 -4.83
C LYS A 133 13.15 14.13 -5.55
N HIS A 134 12.88 14.56 -6.78
CA HIS A 134 13.79 15.32 -7.64
C HIS A 134 13.48 16.83 -7.69
N CYS A 135 12.98 17.40 -6.59
CA CYS A 135 12.79 18.84 -6.43
C CYS A 135 13.04 19.26 -4.97
N ASP A 136 13.74 20.37 -4.77
CA ASP A 136 14.08 20.92 -3.44
C ASP A 136 13.57 22.35 -3.26
N GLU A 137 12.56 22.71 -4.05
CA GLU A 137 11.80 23.96 -3.97
C GLU A 137 11.07 24.07 -2.62
N LYS A 138 11.11 25.27 -2.01
CA LYS A 138 10.51 25.56 -0.69
C LYS A 138 9.37 26.58 -0.77
N THR A 139 9.25 27.29 -1.89
CA THR A 139 8.24 28.35 -2.06
C THR A 139 6.90 27.79 -2.57
N GLY A 140 5.79 28.38 -2.11
CA GLY A 140 4.44 28.10 -2.63
C GLY A 140 3.98 26.64 -2.52
N LEU A 141 4.38 25.92 -1.46
CA LEU A 141 3.97 24.53 -1.25
C LEU A 141 2.46 24.44 -0.95
N ALA A 142 1.76 23.57 -1.66
CA ALA A 142 0.34 23.27 -1.45
C ALA A 142 0.13 21.78 -1.17
N SER A 143 -0.88 21.48 -0.34
CA SER A 143 -1.32 20.13 0.00
C SER A 143 -2.27 19.56 -1.03
N TYR A 144 -1.95 18.39 -1.56
CA TYR A 144 -2.80 17.61 -2.44
C TYR A 144 -3.08 16.24 -1.82
N GLU A 145 -4.31 15.77 -1.95
CA GLU A 145 -4.68 14.40 -1.59
C GLU A 145 -4.66 13.54 -2.86
N VAL A 146 -3.95 12.42 -2.80
CA VAL A 146 -3.71 11.54 -3.95
C VAL A 146 -4.14 10.13 -3.57
N ASN A 147 -4.92 9.48 -4.42
CA ASN A 147 -5.28 8.08 -4.22
C ASN A 147 -4.07 7.18 -4.46
N PHE A 148 -3.73 6.37 -3.45
CA PHE A 148 -2.67 5.37 -3.47
C PHE A 148 -3.30 3.97 -3.42
N SER A 149 -3.31 3.28 -4.57
CA SER A 149 -3.65 1.86 -4.66
C SER A 149 -2.45 0.98 -4.29
N TYR A 150 -2.66 0.03 -3.37
CA TYR A 150 -1.63 -0.91 -2.93
C TYR A 150 -2.22 -2.31 -2.75
N SER A 151 -1.39 -3.34 -2.92
CA SER A 151 -1.77 -4.73 -2.63
C SER A 151 -1.22 -5.18 -1.28
N GLU A 152 -2.06 -5.84 -0.48
CA GLU A 152 -1.75 -6.29 0.87
C GLU A 152 -2.56 -7.56 1.17
N ALA A 153 -1.93 -8.61 1.72
CA ALA A 153 -2.54 -9.93 1.95
C ALA A 153 -3.20 -10.62 0.73
N GLY A 154 -2.98 -10.10 -0.49
CA GLY A 154 -3.62 -10.56 -1.74
C GLY A 154 -4.77 -9.65 -2.22
N GLU A 155 -5.24 -8.74 -1.38
CA GLU A 155 -6.30 -7.78 -1.70
C GLU A 155 -5.72 -6.48 -2.29
N ASN A 156 -6.49 -5.80 -3.14
CA ASN A 156 -6.16 -4.47 -3.67
C ASN A 156 -6.88 -3.39 -2.87
N LYS A 157 -6.17 -2.73 -1.96
CA LYS A 157 -6.67 -1.65 -1.10
C LYS A 157 -6.37 -0.29 -1.71
N GLN A 158 -7.10 0.74 -1.30
CA GLN A 158 -6.93 2.13 -1.73
C GLN A 158 -6.96 3.07 -0.53
N ALA A 159 -6.10 4.08 -0.52
CA ALA A 159 -6.02 5.08 0.54
C ALA A 159 -5.71 6.47 -0.02
N LEU A 160 -6.32 7.51 0.55
CA LEU A 160 -5.95 8.90 0.25
C LEU A 160 -4.72 9.28 1.09
N VAL A 161 -3.62 9.60 0.42
CA VAL A 161 -2.38 10.07 1.05
C VAL A 161 -2.14 11.55 0.75
N LYS A 162 -1.64 12.29 1.75
CA LYS A 162 -1.35 13.72 1.63
C LYS A 162 0.06 13.94 1.09
N LEU A 163 0.17 14.80 0.10
CA LEU A 163 1.40 15.14 -0.63
C LEU A 163 1.56 16.66 -0.67
N LEU A 164 2.65 17.20 -0.14
CA LEU A 164 2.96 18.63 -0.22
C LEU A 164 3.93 18.92 -1.38
N ILE A 165 3.55 19.76 -2.34
CA ILE A 165 4.35 20.04 -3.55
C ILE A 165 4.24 21.49 -4.02
N CYS A 166 5.29 21.97 -4.70
CA CYS A 166 5.32 23.29 -5.34
C CYS A 166 4.50 23.31 -6.65
N PRO A 167 4.12 24.50 -7.19
CA PRO A 167 3.22 24.60 -8.35
C PRO A 167 3.74 23.87 -9.60
N ARG A 168 5.04 23.99 -9.89
CA ARG A 168 5.76 23.26 -10.97
C ARG A 168 5.69 21.74 -10.88
N CYS A 169 5.34 21.19 -9.71
CA CYS A 169 5.12 19.75 -9.50
C CYS A 169 3.62 19.40 -9.45
N ALA A 170 2.76 20.32 -9.04
CA ALA A 170 1.30 20.17 -9.16
C ALA A 170 0.84 20.06 -10.62
N GLU A 171 1.45 20.81 -11.54
CA GLU A 171 1.28 20.65 -12.99
C GLU A 171 1.63 19.23 -13.45
N LYS A 172 2.74 18.66 -12.96
CA LYS A 172 3.18 17.30 -13.29
C LYS A 172 2.24 16.23 -12.74
N LEU A 173 1.72 16.44 -11.53
CA LEU A 173 0.69 15.59 -10.91
C LEU A 173 -0.61 15.59 -11.73
N MET A 174 -1.04 16.76 -12.21
CA MET A 174 -2.30 16.92 -12.95
C MET A 174 -2.18 16.71 -14.47
N TYR A 175 -0.97 16.55 -15.01
CA TYR A 175 -0.67 16.46 -16.44
C TYR A 175 -1.56 15.49 -17.22
N LYS A 176 -1.81 14.28 -16.69
CA LYS A 176 -2.70 13.29 -17.33
C LYS A 176 -4.14 13.83 -17.43
N LYS A 177 -4.70 14.34 -16.32
CA LYS A 177 -6.07 14.86 -16.21
C LYS A 177 -6.27 16.12 -17.08
N GLN A 178 -5.25 16.97 -17.20
CA GLN A 178 -5.25 18.12 -18.12
C GLN A 178 -5.31 17.65 -19.57
N LYS A 179 -4.41 16.75 -19.99
CA LYS A 179 -4.34 16.22 -21.36
C LYS A 179 -5.61 15.45 -21.76
N GLU A 180 -6.22 14.71 -20.84
CA GLU A 180 -7.51 14.05 -21.07
C GLU A 180 -8.64 15.06 -21.30
N LYS A 181 -8.69 16.14 -20.50
CA LYS A 181 -9.65 17.24 -20.70
C LYS A 181 -9.46 17.93 -22.06
N GLU A 182 -8.23 18.25 -22.45
CA GLU A 182 -7.92 18.88 -23.74
C GLU A 182 -8.43 18.05 -24.94
N LEU A 183 -8.28 16.71 -24.86
CA LEU A 183 -8.78 15.79 -25.88
C LEU A 183 -10.32 15.74 -25.93
N VAL A 184 -11.00 15.85 -24.79
CA VAL A 184 -12.47 15.95 -24.72
C VAL A 184 -12.96 17.29 -25.28
N ASP A 185 -12.37 18.40 -24.85
CA ASP A 185 -12.69 19.75 -25.32
C ASP A 185 -12.45 19.89 -26.84
N GLY A 186 -11.37 19.28 -27.35
CA GLY A 186 -11.09 19.17 -28.78
C GLY A 186 -12.19 18.45 -29.55
N LYS A 187 -12.56 17.23 -29.12
CA LYS A 187 -13.66 16.44 -29.71
C LYS A 187 -15.00 17.18 -29.64
N GLN A 188 -15.28 17.91 -28.55
CA GLN A 188 -16.53 18.68 -28.41
C GLN A 188 -16.56 19.91 -29.33
N LYS A 189 -15.44 20.64 -29.46
CA LYS A 189 -15.27 21.74 -30.42
C LYS A 189 -15.43 21.23 -31.87
N GLU A 190 -14.90 20.05 -32.18
CA GLU A 190 -15.06 19.44 -33.51
C GLU A 190 -16.52 19.04 -33.79
N LYS A 191 -17.19 18.36 -32.85
CA LYS A 191 -18.64 18.05 -32.96
C LYS A 191 -19.48 19.32 -33.16
N ARG A 192 -19.15 20.43 -32.48
CA ARG A 192 -19.78 21.75 -32.68
C ARG A 192 -19.52 22.33 -34.08
N LYS A 193 -18.30 22.21 -34.62
CA LYS A 193 -17.99 22.59 -36.02
C LYS A 193 -18.79 21.75 -37.02
N ARG A 194 -18.81 20.42 -36.88
CA ARG A 194 -19.58 19.51 -37.77
C ARG A 194 -21.08 19.84 -37.78
N LYS A 195 -21.70 20.12 -36.63
CA LYS A 195 -23.11 20.56 -36.55
C LYS A 195 -23.36 21.90 -37.26
N ARG A 196 -22.45 22.88 -37.15
CA ARG A 196 -22.54 24.19 -37.85
C ARG A 196 -22.31 24.09 -39.37
N GLY A 197 -21.52 23.11 -39.84
CA GLY A 197 -21.37 22.85 -41.28
C GLY A 197 -22.66 22.32 -41.89
N ARG A 198 -23.28 21.31 -41.27
CA ARG A 198 -24.52 20.67 -41.76
C ARG A 198 -25.73 21.62 -41.81
N THR A 199 -25.71 22.74 -41.08
CA THR A 199 -26.75 23.80 -41.13
C THR A 199 -26.49 24.89 -42.17
N LYS A 200 -25.34 24.87 -42.87
CA LYS A 200 -25.02 25.80 -43.98
C LYS A 200 -25.20 25.21 -45.38
N ASN A 201 -25.54 23.92 -45.47
CA ASN A 201 -25.57 23.16 -46.71
C ASN A 201 -26.95 22.53 -46.99
N GLY A 202 -28.00 23.05 -46.35
CA GLY A 202 -29.38 22.55 -46.39
C GLY A 202 -30.35 23.71 -46.61
N GLY A 203 -30.26 24.32 -47.79
CA GLY A 203 -31.07 25.46 -48.20
C GLY A 203 -30.63 25.97 -49.57
N ASP A 204 -31.06 25.27 -50.62
CA ASP A 204 -31.70 25.87 -51.80
C ASP A 204 -32.28 24.76 -52.72
N THR A 205 -33.60 24.63 -52.72
CA THR A 205 -34.44 24.10 -53.83
C THR A 205 -35.88 24.38 -53.44
N ASP A 206 -36.45 25.45 -54.01
CA ASP A 206 -37.90 25.64 -54.05
C ASP A 206 -38.51 24.69 -55.09
N ASP A 207 -39.69 24.15 -54.80
CA ASP A 207 -40.73 23.89 -55.79
C ASP A 207 -42.09 23.84 -55.06
N GLU A 208 -43.14 24.34 -55.69
CA GLU A 208 -44.50 24.40 -55.12
C GLU A 208 -45.26 23.09 -55.41
N ASP A 209 -46.19 22.65 -54.52
CA ASP A 209 -47.62 22.67 -54.87
C ASP A 209 -48.63 22.12 -53.81
N VAL A 210 -49.87 22.60 -53.96
CA VAL A 210 -51.20 22.01 -53.63
C VAL A 210 -51.49 21.41 -52.23
N MET A 211 -52.16 22.24 -51.41
CA MET A 211 -53.46 22.03 -50.72
C MET A 211 -53.72 20.84 -49.76
N GLY A 212 -54.26 21.17 -48.58
CA GLY A 212 -54.87 20.23 -47.62
C GLY A 212 -55.57 20.94 -46.44
N ASP A 213 -56.85 21.28 -46.62
CA ASP A 213 -57.80 21.79 -45.60
C ASP A 213 -57.91 20.81 -44.38
N GLU A 214 -58.42 21.17 -43.19
CA GLU A 214 -59.29 22.29 -42.81
C GLU A 214 -59.05 22.81 -41.37
N LYS A 215 -59.43 24.07 -41.14
CA LYS A 215 -60.08 24.68 -39.94
C LYS A 215 -60.19 23.78 -38.65
N ARG A 216 -60.01 24.28 -37.41
CA ARG A 216 -60.73 25.45 -36.82
C ARG A 216 -60.26 25.84 -35.38
N ARG A 217 -60.00 27.14 -35.18
CA ARG A 217 -60.38 28.01 -34.02
C ARG A 217 -60.27 27.53 -32.53
N LYS A 218 -59.42 28.26 -31.79
CA LYS A 218 -59.75 29.07 -30.58
C LYS A 218 -59.98 28.35 -29.22
N GLY A 219 -59.06 28.56 -28.27
CA GLY A 219 -59.22 28.29 -26.82
C GLY A 219 -58.26 29.13 -25.96
N LYS A 220 -58.51 29.25 -24.65
CA LYS A 220 -57.65 29.95 -23.66
C LYS A 220 -57.44 29.07 -22.41
N LYS A 221 -56.25 29.22 -21.79
CA LYS A 221 -55.91 28.97 -20.36
C LYS A 221 -56.84 28.07 -19.51
N ALA A 222 -56.31 26.94 -19.04
CA ALA A 222 -56.28 26.58 -17.60
C ALA A 222 -55.45 25.30 -17.35
N SER A 223 -55.10 25.06 -16.08
CA SER A 223 -54.43 23.87 -15.53
C SER A 223 -55.39 22.71 -15.24
N THR A 224 -54.93 21.44 -15.34
CA THR A 224 -54.74 20.47 -14.22
C THR A 224 -54.52 19.02 -14.72
N SER A 225 -53.68 18.26 -13.99
CA SER A 225 -53.73 16.80 -13.69
C SER A 225 -53.79 15.70 -14.80
N THR A 226 -52.90 14.70 -14.66
CA THR A 226 -53.09 13.23 -14.83
C THR A 226 -53.63 12.65 -16.15
N ASP A 227 -52.99 11.73 -16.89
CA ASP A 227 -51.62 11.14 -16.87
C ASP A 227 -51.14 10.97 -18.36
N ASP A 228 -50.58 9.92 -18.99
CA ASP A 228 -50.15 8.50 -18.74
C ASP A 228 -49.29 8.08 -19.99
N HIS A 229 -48.47 7.01 -20.17
CA HIS A 229 -48.00 5.81 -19.43
C HIS A 229 -46.65 5.32 -20.07
N ARG A 230 -45.88 4.44 -19.39
CA ARG A 230 -44.77 3.55 -19.89
C ARG A 230 -43.42 4.17 -20.33
N THR A 231 -42.26 3.53 -20.08
CA THR A 231 -41.97 2.23 -19.40
C THR A 231 -40.64 2.30 -18.66
N ASP A 232 -40.53 1.53 -17.59
CA ASP A 232 -39.46 1.54 -16.60
C ASP A 232 -38.46 0.37 -16.81
N GLU A 233 -37.18 0.57 -16.46
CA GLU A 233 -36.10 -0.45 -16.54
C GLU A 233 -35.20 -0.47 -15.29
N ASP A 234 -35.77 -0.29 -14.08
CA ASP A 234 -35.03 -0.20 -12.80
C ASP A 234 -35.53 -1.18 -11.69
N GLU A 235 -36.17 -2.30 -12.06
CA GLU A 235 -36.64 -3.34 -11.10
C GLU A 235 -36.06 -4.76 -11.40
N ASN A 236 -34.73 -4.91 -11.40
CA ASN A 236 -34.09 -6.23 -11.39
C ASN A 236 -32.69 -6.22 -10.74
N PHE A 237 -32.64 -6.15 -9.41
CA PHE A 237 -31.40 -6.36 -8.65
C PHE A 237 -31.61 -7.07 -7.30
N ASP A 238 -32.73 -6.80 -6.61
CA ASP A 238 -32.98 -7.36 -5.28
C ASP A 238 -33.46 -8.83 -5.28
N GLU A 239 -34.01 -9.35 -6.40
CA GLU A 239 -34.37 -10.79 -6.54
C GLU A 239 -33.13 -11.72 -6.48
N PHE A 240 -31.91 -11.18 -6.58
CA PHE A 240 -30.67 -11.96 -6.58
C PHE A 240 -30.13 -12.31 -5.17
N LEU A 241 -30.75 -11.84 -4.08
CA LEU A 241 -30.20 -11.96 -2.72
C LEU A 241 -30.99 -12.83 -1.73
N GLU A 242 -32.24 -13.19 -2.01
CA GLU A 242 -33.00 -14.08 -1.13
C GLU A 242 -32.68 -15.58 -1.38
N GLY A 243 -32.05 -16.22 -0.38
CA GLY A 243 -31.90 -17.69 -0.33
C GLY A 243 -30.48 -18.25 -0.17
N MET A 244 -29.43 -17.42 -0.06
CA MET A 244 -28.03 -17.89 -0.10
C MET A 244 -27.37 -18.21 1.26
N PHE A 245 -28.15 -18.42 2.33
CA PHE A 245 -27.65 -18.85 3.65
C PHE A 245 -28.53 -19.96 4.27
N PRO A 246 -27.99 -21.19 4.45
CA PRO A 246 -28.54 -22.24 5.31
C PRO A 246 -28.28 -22.01 6.81
#